data_AF-A0A432S1K5-F1
#
_entry.id   AF-A0A432S1K5-F1
#
_cell.length_a   1.000
_cell.length_b   1.000
_cell.length_c   1.000
_cell.angle_alpha   90.00
_cell.angle_beta   90.00
_cell.angle_gamma   90.00
#
_symmetry.space_group_name_H-M   'P 1'
#
loop_
_entity.id
_entity.type
_entity.pdbx_description
1 polymer ?
#
loop_
_entity_poly.entity_id
_entity_poly.type
_entity_poly.pdbx_seq_one_letter_code
_entity_poly.pdbx_strand_id
1 'polypeptide(L)'
;MKDVENLIKFLKILFITVFLFTSITNFYSCATKPPVNNRGSSTIKNPKYYYKLGLAHLESGELSQAIYYLKKAYELNNNDIDIVNALGIAYARAGEKEKAKSLFLKALRINPNKGETYTNLGVLLASEGKYDDALRYFQKAVSLDEYKNRDKAFFNIALVYKRKGNFNLFEEYLKKTITFNPYFARAYILLGDYYLKNKRYIDAYDIYLTALNMGIDLSEIYFGLGKSLYFLNNYKRSKYYLKKALRMSKQAILKHQIEMFLDKIRKRSSIKNEERTNIVNENFFIKKPVEPKVEKKDEIVKNTVSKKPLQEVKPKYRSYFTEDKKKKKKIVRYGYKKRKYKIPKVKFKYYLQVGLFSNYENAFKLYTRLRALGVKSKIIKYKVGNKHYYKVIVGYFKSSSKAKKFKEEVLAPKDPYFKRAIIKYEK
;
A
#
# COMPACT_ATOMS: atom_id res chain seq x y z
N MET A 1 -25.85 53.91 -27.51
CA MET A 1 -25.13 53.46 -26.27
C MET A 1 -26.14 53.08 -25.20
N LYS A 2 -26.99 54.00 -24.74
CA LYS A 2 -28.06 53.74 -23.74
C LYS A 2 -28.91 52.49 -24.06
N ASP A 3 -29.14 52.24 -25.35
CA ASP A 3 -29.92 51.14 -25.90
C ASP A 3 -29.28 49.77 -25.62
N VAL A 4 -27.95 49.70 -25.67
CA VAL A 4 -27.16 48.50 -25.35
C VAL A 4 -27.17 48.26 -23.84
N GLU A 5 -27.09 49.31 -23.01
CA GLU A 5 -27.23 49.19 -21.55
C GLU A 5 -28.63 48.76 -21.14
N ASN A 6 -29.67 49.27 -21.81
CA ASN A 6 -31.06 48.87 -21.61
C ASN A 6 -31.27 47.41 -22.04
N LEU A 7 -30.72 46.96 -23.17
CA LEU A 7 -30.75 45.57 -23.59
C LEU A 7 -30.04 44.65 -22.59
N ILE A 8 -28.89 45.05 -22.05
CA ILE A 8 -28.16 44.30 -21.01
C ILE A 8 -28.94 44.26 -19.69
N LYS A 9 -29.62 45.34 -19.29
CA LYS A 9 -30.54 45.34 -18.14
C LYS A 9 -31.71 44.38 -18.37
N PHE A 10 -32.34 44.43 -19.54
CA PHE A 10 -33.48 43.58 -19.88
C PHE A 10 -33.09 42.09 -19.89
N LEU A 11 -31.94 41.74 -20.48
CA LEU A 11 -31.38 40.39 -20.46
C LEU A 11 -31.04 39.91 -19.04
N LYS A 12 -30.52 40.77 -18.16
CA LYS A 12 -30.27 40.42 -16.75
C LYS A 12 -31.57 40.17 -15.98
N ILE A 13 -32.61 41.00 -16.19
CA ILE A 13 -33.93 40.80 -15.59
C ILE A 13 -34.54 39.48 -16.08
N LEU A 14 -34.49 39.22 -17.39
CA LEU A 14 -34.97 37.97 -18.01
C LEU A 14 -34.24 36.74 -17.44
N PHE A 15 -32.92 36.82 -17.23
CA PHE A 15 -32.15 35.72 -16.66
C PHE A 15 -32.52 35.45 -15.20
N ILE A 16 -32.76 36.50 -14.40
CA ILE A 16 -33.20 36.39 -13.01
C ILE A 16 -34.62 35.80 -12.92
N THR A 17 -35.56 36.25 -13.76
CA THR A 17 -36.93 35.71 -13.75
C THR A 17 -36.96 34.25 -14.22
N VAL A 18 -36.20 33.87 -15.25
CA VAL A 18 -36.08 32.45 -15.67
C VAL A 18 -35.43 31.59 -14.58
N PHE A 19 -34.42 32.09 -13.87
CA PHE A 19 -33.78 31.35 -12.77
C PHE A 19 -34.71 31.15 -11.56
N LEU A 20 -35.52 32.16 -11.22
CA LEU A 20 -36.55 32.04 -10.19
C LEU A 20 -37.69 31.12 -10.64
N PHE A 21 -38.16 31.23 -11.88
CA PHE A 21 -39.25 30.41 -12.40
C PHE A 21 -38.86 28.91 -12.48
N THR A 22 -37.64 28.61 -12.92
CA THR A 22 -37.10 27.23 -12.91
C THR A 22 -36.79 26.70 -11.50
N SER A 23 -36.54 27.57 -10.53
CA SER A 23 -36.47 27.19 -9.12
C SER A 23 -37.86 26.84 -8.57
N ILE A 24 -38.88 27.63 -8.91
CA ILE A 24 -40.26 27.42 -8.45
C ILE A 24 -40.89 26.17 -9.09
N THR A 25 -40.70 25.93 -10.39
CA THR A 25 -41.24 24.72 -11.05
C THR A 25 -40.56 23.43 -10.56
N ASN A 26 -39.29 23.48 -10.13
CA ASN A 26 -38.65 22.35 -9.44
C ASN A 26 -39.26 22.02 -8.06
N PHE A 27 -39.95 22.98 -7.40
CA PHE A 27 -40.73 22.71 -6.19
C PHE A 27 -42.16 22.24 -6.48
N TYR A 28 -42.68 22.49 -7.68
CA TYR A 28 -44.05 22.11 -8.10
C TYR A 28 -44.13 20.93 -9.08
N SER A 29 -43.02 20.27 -9.40
CA SER A 29 -43.02 18.96 -10.07
C SER A 29 -43.50 17.86 -9.11
N CYS A 30 -44.82 17.85 -8.89
CA CYS A 30 -45.45 17.16 -7.77
C CYS A 30 -45.88 15.73 -8.14
N ALA A 31 -45.43 14.78 -7.32
CA ALA A 31 -46.19 13.59 -6.91
C ALA A 31 -47.09 12.88 -7.95
N THR A 32 -46.50 12.05 -8.81
CA THR A 32 -47.13 10.77 -9.15
C THR A 32 -47.03 9.83 -7.94
N LYS A 33 -47.96 9.97 -6.98
CA LYS A 33 -48.14 8.94 -5.94
C LYS A 33 -48.49 7.61 -6.66
N PRO A 34 -47.77 6.50 -6.41
CA PRO A 34 -48.27 5.19 -6.83
C PRO A 34 -49.61 4.92 -6.13
N PRO A 35 -50.50 4.11 -6.72
CA PRO A 35 -51.85 3.91 -6.20
C PRO A 35 -51.82 3.41 -4.75
N VAL A 36 -52.54 4.10 -3.87
CA VAL A 36 -52.66 3.75 -2.45
C VAL A 36 -53.60 2.54 -2.34
N ASN A 37 -53.05 1.36 -2.59
CA ASN A 37 -53.69 0.11 -2.22
C ASN A 37 -53.79 0.06 -0.68
N ASN A 38 -54.99 0.35 -0.16
CA ASN A 38 -55.30 0.34 1.27
C ASN A 38 -55.19 -1.08 1.85
N ARG A 39 -53.97 -1.47 2.23
CA ARG A 39 -53.66 -2.67 3.03
C ARG A 39 -52.79 -2.28 4.22
N GLY A 40 -53.42 -1.66 5.21
CA GLY A 40 -52.86 -1.41 6.54
C GLY A 40 -51.67 -0.45 6.57
N SER A 41 -51.94 0.85 6.73
CA SER A 41 -50.95 1.89 7.04
C SER A 41 -50.38 1.78 8.46
N SER A 42 -49.96 0.58 8.87
CA SER A 42 -49.08 0.40 10.02
C SER A 42 -47.82 1.23 9.78
N THR A 43 -47.60 2.24 10.62
CA THR A 43 -46.36 2.99 10.60
C THR A 43 -45.24 2.01 10.92
N ILE A 44 -44.31 1.81 9.98
CA ILE A 44 -43.23 0.83 10.13
C ILE A 44 -42.23 1.37 11.15
N LYS A 45 -42.57 1.21 12.44
CA LYS A 45 -41.75 1.53 13.63
C LYS A 45 -40.59 0.54 13.79
N ASN A 46 -39.88 0.27 12.70
CA ASN A 46 -38.79 -0.70 12.64
C ASN A 46 -37.44 0.06 12.57
N PRO A 47 -36.66 0.09 13.67
CA PRO A 47 -35.36 0.78 13.66
C PRO A 47 -34.41 0.23 12.58
N LYS A 48 -34.51 -1.06 12.24
CA LYS A 48 -33.69 -1.72 11.20
C LYS A 48 -34.02 -1.25 9.78
N TYR A 49 -35.24 -0.75 9.54
CA TYR A 49 -35.62 -0.15 8.25
C TYR A 49 -34.98 1.23 8.08
N TYR A 50 -35.18 2.13 9.05
CA TYR A 50 -34.58 3.47 9.02
C TYR A 50 -33.05 3.42 9.10
N TYR A 51 -32.48 2.46 9.83
CA TYR A 51 -31.03 2.21 9.84
C TYR A 51 -30.49 1.90 8.44
N LYS A 52 -31.14 0.99 7.70
CA LYS A 52 -30.74 0.65 6.32
C LYS A 52 -30.83 1.84 5.36
N LEU A 53 -31.91 2.63 5.43
CA LEU A 53 -32.00 3.88 4.64
C LEU A 53 -30.88 4.85 5.01
N GLY A 54 -30.65 5.04 6.31
CA GLY A 54 -29.56 5.86 6.84
C GLY A 54 -28.18 5.46 6.34
N LEU A 55 -27.89 4.15 6.27
CA LEU A 55 -26.67 3.61 5.67
C LEU A 55 -26.60 3.88 4.15
N ALA A 56 -27.69 3.70 3.41
CA ALA A 56 -27.70 3.96 1.96
C ALA A 56 -27.38 5.43 1.65
N HIS A 57 -28.03 6.38 2.33
CA HIS A 57 -27.71 7.80 2.17
C HIS A 57 -26.29 8.15 2.68
N LEU A 58 -25.76 7.44 3.70
CA LEU A 58 -24.34 7.56 4.08
C LEU A 58 -23.39 7.10 2.98
N GLU A 59 -23.74 6.08 2.20
CA GLU A 59 -22.91 5.59 1.10
C GLU A 59 -22.99 6.50 -0.13
N SER A 60 -24.17 7.05 -0.45
CA SER A 60 -24.34 8.12 -1.45
C SER A 60 -23.65 9.44 -1.09
N GLY A 61 -23.42 9.69 0.21
CA GLY A 61 -22.88 10.97 0.72
C GLY A 61 -23.95 12.03 1.02
N GLU A 62 -25.22 11.65 1.02
CA GLU A 62 -26.37 12.50 1.34
C GLU A 62 -26.51 12.68 2.86
N LEU A 63 -25.62 13.47 3.45
CA LEU A 63 -25.43 13.53 4.90
C LEU A 63 -26.68 13.98 5.68
N SER A 64 -27.49 14.88 5.12
CA SER A 64 -28.73 15.36 5.76
C SER A 64 -29.78 14.26 5.86
N GLN A 65 -30.02 13.53 4.76
CA GLN A 65 -30.92 12.38 4.66
C GLN A 65 -30.42 11.24 5.55
N ALA A 66 -29.11 10.97 5.54
CA ALA A 66 -28.47 10.01 6.42
C ALA A 66 -28.74 10.32 7.90
N ILE A 67 -28.47 11.56 8.35
CA ILE A 67 -28.73 11.98 9.73
C ILE A 67 -30.23 11.88 10.06
N TYR A 68 -31.13 12.26 9.14
CA TYR A 68 -32.58 12.17 9.34
C TYR A 68 -33.07 10.73 9.59
N TYR A 69 -32.67 9.77 8.74
CA TYR A 69 -33.09 8.38 8.92
C TYR A 69 -32.37 7.69 10.10
N LEU A 70 -31.09 8.00 10.35
CA LEU A 70 -30.37 7.47 11.50
C LEU A 70 -30.88 8.04 12.83
N LYS A 71 -31.41 9.28 12.86
CA LYS A 71 -32.17 9.82 13.99
C LYS A 71 -33.42 9.00 14.27
N LYS A 72 -34.27 8.74 13.27
CA LYS A 72 -35.47 7.89 13.44
C LYS A 72 -35.14 6.47 13.91
N ALA A 73 -34.04 5.90 13.42
CA ALA A 73 -33.54 4.60 13.88
C ALA A 73 -33.13 4.65 15.36
N TYR A 74 -32.42 5.72 15.77
CA TYR A 74 -31.98 5.95 17.15
C TYR A 74 -33.15 6.27 18.09
N GLU A 75 -34.15 7.04 17.66
CA GLU A 75 -35.37 7.34 18.42
C GLU A 75 -36.15 6.06 18.77
N LEU A 76 -36.21 5.10 17.83
CA LEU A 76 -36.85 3.80 18.04
C LEU A 76 -36.00 2.78 18.81
N ASN A 77 -34.66 2.83 18.69
CA ASN A 77 -33.75 2.04 19.51
C ASN A 77 -32.42 2.76 19.72
N ASN A 78 -32.32 3.50 20.84
CA ASN A 78 -31.12 4.28 21.15
C ASN A 78 -29.97 3.46 21.75
N ASN A 79 -30.16 2.15 21.99
CA ASN A 79 -29.17 1.24 22.59
C ASN A 79 -28.59 0.24 21.58
N ASP A 80 -29.04 0.24 20.31
CA ASP A 80 -28.38 -0.51 19.24
C ASP A 80 -27.03 0.15 18.90
N ILE A 81 -25.94 -0.55 19.19
CA ILE A 81 -24.56 -0.08 19.02
C ILE A 81 -24.27 0.32 17.56
N ASP A 82 -24.85 -0.40 16.59
CA ASP A 82 -24.60 -0.16 15.17
C ASP A 82 -25.39 1.06 14.67
N ILE A 83 -26.61 1.28 15.17
CA ILE A 83 -27.36 2.53 14.95
C ILE A 83 -26.62 3.73 15.55
N VAL A 84 -26.18 3.64 16.81
CA VAL A 84 -25.44 4.71 17.50
C VAL A 84 -24.12 5.04 16.79
N ASN A 85 -23.37 4.01 16.37
CA ASN A 85 -22.11 4.16 15.65
C ASN A 85 -22.32 4.76 14.25
N ALA A 86 -23.35 4.35 13.51
CA ALA A 86 -23.67 4.94 12.21
C ALA A 86 -24.11 6.41 12.31
N LEU A 87 -24.96 6.76 13.28
CA LEU A 87 -25.34 8.17 13.52
C LEU A 87 -24.12 9.01 13.92
N GLY A 88 -23.20 8.45 14.70
CA GLY A 88 -21.91 9.07 15.01
C GLY A 88 -21.05 9.31 13.75
N ILE A 89 -20.96 8.34 12.83
CA ILE A 89 -20.28 8.49 11.54
C ILE A 89 -20.94 9.59 10.69
N ALA A 90 -22.26 9.68 10.70
CA ALA A 90 -23.00 10.69 9.94
C ALA A 90 -22.68 12.12 10.41
N TYR A 91 -22.77 12.38 11.72
CA TYR A 91 -22.35 13.65 12.29
C TYR A 91 -20.85 13.94 12.06
N ALA A 92 -19.97 12.93 12.18
CA ALA A 92 -18.53 13.13 11.94
C ALA A 92 -18.23 13.56 10.50
N ARG A 93 -18.96 13.03 9.52
CA ARG A 93 -18.86 13.45 8.11
C ARG A 93 -19.46 14.83 7.86
N ALA A 94 -20.51 15.21 8.59
CA ALA A 94 -21.15 16.51 8.52
C ALA A 94 -20.40 17.64 9.26
N GLY A 95 -19.24 17.35 9.86
CA GLY A 95 -18.46 18.32 10.66
C GLY A 95 -18.96 18.52 12.10
N GLU A 96 -20.03 17.83 12.48
CA GLU A 96 -20.71 17.89 13.78
C GLU A 96 -19.95 17.08 14.86
N LYS A 97 -18.68 17.45 15.07
CA LYS A 97 -17.68 16.61 15.79
C LYS A 97 -18.09 16.23 17.21
N GLU A 98 -18.61 17.17 18.00
CA GLU A 98 -18.99 16.88 19.39
C GLU A 98 -20.24 15.99 19.50
N LYS A 99 -21.19 16.12 18.55
CA LYS A 99 -22.34 15.19 18.45
C LYS A 99 -21.86 13.77 18.12
N ALA A 100 -20.92 13.65 17.18
CA ALA A 100 -20.30 12.36 16.83
C ALA A 100 -19.52 11.74 18.00
N LYS A 101 -18.66 12.53 18.66
CA LYS A 101 -17.86 12.14 19.82
C LYS A 101 -18.74 11.65 20.98
N SER A 102 -19.81 12.36 21.29
CA SER A 102 -20.80 11.94 22.31
C SER A 102 -21.44 10.58 21.98
N LEU A 103 -21.87 10.38 20.73
CA LEU A 103 -22.45 9.10 20.29
C LEU A 103 -21.45 7.95 20.32
N PHE A 104 -20.22 8.14 19.85
CA PHE A 104 -19.19 7.10 19.95
C PHE A 104 -18.86 6.75 21.42
N LEU A 105 -18.83 7.75 22.32
CA LEU A 105 -18.70 7.52 23.77
C LEU A 105 -19.94 6.89 24.41
N LYS A 106 -21.13 6.98 23.79
CA LYS A 106 -22.30 6.17 24.18
C LYS A 106 -22.16 4.73 23.68
N ALA A 107 -21.79 4.52 22.42
CA ALA A 107 -21.59 3.19 21.85
C ALA A 107 -20.52 2.36 22.62
N LEU A 108 -19.44 3.01 23.11
CA LEU A 108 -18.46 2.36 23.98
C LEU A 108 -18.96 2.08 25.41
N ARG A 109 -19.93 2.85 25.92
CA ARG A 109 -20.61 2.53 27.20
C ARG A 109 -21.56 1.34 27.06
N ILE A 110 -22.19 1.17 25.89
CA ILE A 110 -23.04 0.01 25.58
C ILE A 110 -22.18 -1.24 25.31
N ASN A 111 -21.05 -1.11 24.61
CA ASN A 111 -20.12 -2.22 24.37
C ASN A 111 -18.65 -1.75 24.35
N PRO A 112 -17.91 -1.92 25.47
CA PRO A 112 -16.49 -1.58 25.57
C PRO A 112 -15.55 -2.33 24.61
N ASN A 113 -16.00 -3.41 23.98
CA ASN A 113 -15.20 -4.24 23.07
C ASN A 113 -15.49 -3.95 21.58
N LYS A 114 -16.30 -2.92 21.25
CA LYS A 114 -16.57 -2.49 19.87
C LYS A 114 -15.37 -1.75 19.25
N GLY A 115 -14.34 -2.50 18.83
CA GLY A 115 -13.08 -1.97 18.27
C GLY A 115 -13.23 -1.02 17.06
N GLU A 116 -14.36 -1.08 16.36
CA GLU A 116 -14.68 -0.11 15.31
C GLU A 116 -14.94 1.29 15.87
N THR A 117 -15.70 1.40 16.96
CA THR A 117 -16.03 2.70 17.57
C THR A 117 -14.79 3.38 18.15
N TYR A 118 -13.85 2.61 18.72
CA TYR A 118 -12.52 3.11 19.06
C TYR A 118 -11.74 3.61 17.83
N THR A 119 -11.84 2.91 16.70
CA THR A 119 -11.22 3.36 15.43
C THR A 119 -11.87 4.64 14.91
N ASN A 120 -13.20 4.79 15.03
CA ASN A 120 -13.93 5.97 14.61
C ASN A 120 -13.59 7.20 15.47
N LEU A 121 -13.49 7.04 16.79
CA LEU A 121 -12.98 8.09 17.70
C LEU A 121 -11.53 8.50 17.38
N GLY A 122 -10.66 7.52 17.12
CA GLY A 122 -9.28 7.80 16.70
C GLY A 122 -9.21 8.62 15.40
N VAL A 123 -10.06 8.31 14.42
CA VAL A 123 -10.15 9.10 13.16
C VAL A 123 -10.66 10.52 13.43
N LEU A 124 -11.69 10.67 14.25
CA LEU A 124 -12.26 11.97 14.61
C LEU A 124 -11.21 12.87 15.29
N LEU A 125 -10.50 12.36 16.29
CA LEU A 125 -9.45 13.08 17.01
C LEU A 125 -8.22 13.37 16.12
N ALA A 126 -7.85 12.45 15.23
CA ALA A 126 -6.82 12.72 14.22
C ALA A 126 -7.22 13.83 13.23
N SER A 127 -8.52 14.03 12.96
CA SER A 127 -9.05 15.15 12.17
C SER A 127 -9.01 16.50 12.90
N GLU A 128 -8.76 16.48 14.21
CA GLU A 128 -8.59 17.66 15.09
C GLU A 128 -7.12 17.92 15.43
N GLY A 129 -6.19 17.14 14.85
CA GLY A 129 -4.76 17.22 15.19
C GLY A 129 -4.38 16.63 16.55
N LYS A 130 -5.36 16.07 17.30
CA LYS A 130 -5.17 15.43 18.61
C LYS A 130 -4.57 14.03 18.46
N TYR A 131 -3.36 13.99 17.91
CA TYR A 131 -2.70 12.79 17.40
C TYR A 131 -2.40 11.74 18.48
N ASP A 132 -2.06 12.15 19.69
CA ASP A 132 -1.70 11.20 20.75
C ASP A 132 -2.92 10.55 21.41
N ASP A 133 -4.02 11.27 21.58
CA ASP A 133 -5.31 10.64 21.94
C ASP A 133 -5.82 9.73 20.83
N ALA A 134 -5.70 10.14 19.57
CA ALA A 134 -6.01 9.29 18.43
C ALA A 134 -5.20 7.98 18.47
N LEU A 135 -3.89 8.05 18.74
CA LEU A 135 -3.04 6.87 18.93
C LEU A 135 -3.52 5.99 20.09
N ARG A 136 -3.89 6.55 21.25
CA ARG A 136 -4.43 5.78 22.39
C ARG A 136 -5.70 5.00 21.99
N TYR A 137 -6.63 5.64 21.29
CA TYR A 137 -7.86 4.98 20.83
C TYR A 137 -7.59 3.91 19.76
N PHE A 138 -6.70 4.15 18.80
CA PHE A 138 -6.30 3.12 17.84
C PHE A 138 -5.53 1.96 18.49
N GLN A 139 -4.69 2.23 19.49
CA GLN A 139 -3.98 1.22 20.27
C GLN A 139 -4.98 0.32 21.02
N LYS A 140 -6.00 0.91 21.65
CA LYS A 140 -7.10 0.13 22.25
C LYS A 140 -7.84 -0.70 21.19
N ALA A 141 -8.13 -0.14 20.01
CA ALA A 141 -8.76 -0.90 18.91
C ALA A 141 -7.92 -2.11 18.45
N VAL A 142 -6.59 -2.00 18.35
CA VAL A 142 -5.74 -3.15 17.94
C VAL A 142 -5.49 -4.17 19.06
N SER A 143 -5.68 -3.77 20.33
CA SER A 143 -5.61 -4.68 21.49
C SER A 143 -6.83 -5.61 21.64
N LEU A 144 -7.94 -5.34 20.94
CA LEU A 144 -9.14 -6.17 20.96
C LEU A 144 -9.01 -7.32 19.95
N ASP A 145 -8.80 -8.54 20.42
CA ASP A 145 -8.47 -9.66 19.53
C ASP A 145 -9.60 -10.08 18.58
N GLU A 146 -10.85 -9.94 19.01
CA GLU A 146 -12.04 -10.21 18.20
C GLU A 146 -12.28 -9.16 17.10
N TYR A 147 -11.59 -8.02 17.13
CA TYR A 147 -11.80 -6.97 16.14
C TYR A 147 -11.25 -7.40 14.77
N LYS A 148 -12.18 -7.76 13.87
CA LYS A 148 -11.87 -8.28 12.53
C LYS A 148 -11.24 -7.25 11.59
N ASN A 149 -11.39 -5.96 11.86
CA ASN A 149 -10.92 -4.84 11.02
C ASN A 149 -9.68 -4.12 11.62
N ARG A 150 -8.80 -4.84 12.34
CA ARG A 150 -7.57 -4.27 12.94
C ARG A 150 -6.59 -3.68 11.92
N ASP A 151 -6.64 -4.11 10.66
CA ASP A 151 -5.95 -3.49 9.54
C ASP A 151 -6.26 -2.00 9.39
N LYS A 152 -7.54 -1.59 9.51
CA LYS A 152 -7.96 -0.18 9.44
C LYS A 152 -7.32 0.63 10.57
N ALA A 153 -7.26 0.07 11.78
CA ALA A 153 -6.63 0.72 12.93
C ALA A 153 -5.09 0.80 12.78
N PHE A 154 -4.40 -0.28 12.37
CA PHE A 154 -2.97 -0.25 12.05
C PHE A 154 -2.64 0.78 10.96
N PHE A 155 -3.47 0.87 9.92
CA PHE A 155 -3.30 1.83 8.83
C PHE A 155 -3.42 3.27 9.32
N ASN A 156 -4.42 3.55 10.16
CA ASN A 156 -4.61 4.89 10.73
C ASN A 156 -3.48 5.27 11.70
N ILE A 157 -2.96 4.34 12.50
CA ILE A 157 -1.75 4.55 13.32
C ILE A 157 -0.56 4.95 12.44
N ALA A 158 -0.36 4.27 11.31
CA ALA A 158 0.69 4.64 10.36
C ALA A 158 0.49 6.07 9.82
N LEU A 159 -0.74 6.44 9.43
CA LEU A 159 -1.05 7.80 8.97
C LEU A 159 -0.79 8.87 10.05
N VAL A 160 -1.07 8.59 11.32
CA VAL A 160 -0.75 9.51 12.42
C VAL A 160 0.76 9.64 12.62
N TYR A 161 1.52 8.54 12.63
CA TYR A 161 2.98 8.63 12.72
C TYR A 161 3.62 9.35 11.52
N LYS A 162 3.04 9.22 10.32
CA LYS A 162 3.41 10.03 9.14
C LYS A 162 3.15 11.52 9.35
N ARG A 163 2.05 11.91 10.01
CA ARG A 163 1.77 13.31 10.39
C ARG A 163 2.73 13.83 11.46
N LYS A 164 3.08 13.01 12.46
CA LYS A 164 4.08 13.30 13.50
C LYS A 164 5.54 13.17 13.01
N GLY A 165 5.79 12.97 11.72
CA GLY A 165 7.14 12.84 11.13
C GLY A 165 7.92 11.57 11.52
N ASN A 166 7.34 10.64 12.29
CA ASN A 166 7.99 9.40 12.70
C ASN A 166 7.88 8.35 11.58
N PHE A 167 8.77 8.47 10.60
CA PHE A 167 8.77 7.62 9.42
C PHE A 167 9.11 6.14 9.70
N ASN A 168 9.83 5.86 10.78
CA ASN A 168 10.14 4.48 11.21
C ASN A 168 8.86 3.75 11.63
N LEU A 169 8.05 4.34 12.51
CA LEU A 169 6.78 3.75 12.94
C LEU A 169 5.74 3.77 11.82
N PHE A 170 5.75 4.77 10.92
CA PHE A 170 4.93 4.72 9.70
C PHE A 170 5.25 3.50 8.82
N GLU A 171 6.54 3.19 8.57
CA GLU A 171 6.95 1.99 7.83
C GLU A 171 6.56 0.70 8.55
N GLU A 172 6.72 0.64 9.88
CA GLU A 172 6.33 -0.51 10.70
C GLU A 172 4.82 -0.77 10.68
N TYR A 173 3.99 0.25 10.90
CA TYR A 173 2.55 0.09 10.96
C TYR A 173 1.90 -0.15 9.59
N LEU A 174 2.49 0.32 8.48
CA LEU A 174 2.10 -0.15 7.14
C LEU A 174 2.44 -1.63 6.92
N LYS A 175 3.59 -2.13 7.41
CA LYS A 175 3.92 -3.56 7.37
C LYS A 175 2.98 -4.40 8.24
N LYS A 176 2.60 -3.92 9.44
CA LYS A 176 1.55 -4.54 10.27
C LYS A 176 0.20 -4.60 9.55
N THR A 177 -0.22 -3.51 8.90
CA THR A 177 -1.44 -3.45 8.07
C THR A 177 -1.42 -4.55 6.98
N ILE A 178 -0.33 -4.64 6.22
CA ILE A 178 -0.16 -5.62 5.13
C ILE A 178 -0.09 -7.06 5.65
N THR A 179 0.48 -7.27 6.85
CA THR A 179 0.60 -8.60 7.47
C THR A 179 -0.75 -9.09 8.00
N PHE A 180 -1.59 -8.20 8.53
CA PHE A 180 -2.95 -8.52 8.98
C PHE A 180 -3.92 -8.68 7.80
N ASN A 181 -3.90 -7.75 6.84
CA ASN A 181 -4.69 -7.82 5.61
C ASN A 181 -3.78 -7.70 4.35
N PRO A 182 -3.35 -8.84 3.78
CA PRO A 182 -2.55 -8.88 2.55
C PRO A 182 -3.21 -8.28 1.30
N TYR A 183 -4.50 -7.96 1.34
CA TYR A 183 -5.27 -7.34 0.25
C TYR A 183 -5.45 -5.82 0.43
N PHE A 184 -4.89 -5.21 1.48
CA PHE A 184 -5.03 -3.77 1.76
C PHE A 184 -4.20 -2.91 0.79
N ALA A 185 -4.68 -2.74 -0.44
CA ALA A 185 -3.99 -2.09 -1.56
C ALA A 185 -3.35 -0.72 -1.22
N ARG A 186 -4.07 0.11 -0.46
CA ARG A 186 -3.62 1.47 -0.11
C ARG A 186 -2.35 1.48 0.77
N ALA A 187 -2.09 0.41 1.53
CA ALA A 187 -0.87 0.29 2.32
C ALA A 187 0.35 -0.02 1.44
N TYR A 188 0.21 -0.90 0.44
CA TYR A 188 1.26 -1.15 -0.56
C TYR A 188 1.60 0.12 -1.35
N ILE A 189 0.59 0.89 -1.76
CA ILE A 189 0.79 2.15 -2.49
C ILE A 189 1.59 3.14 -1.63
N LEU A 190 1.14 3.43 -0.40
CA LEU A 190 1.81 4.38 0.47
C LEU A 190 3.21 3.95 0.91
N LEU A 191 3.45 2.64 1.10
CA LEU A 191 4.76 2.11 1.45
C LEU A 191 5.73 2.16 0.26
N GLY A 192 5.26 1.81 -0.94
CA GLY A 192 6.03 1.90 -2.17
C GLY A 192 6.41 3.34 -2.55
N ASP A 193 5.47 4.30 -2.45
CA ASP A 193 5.76 5.70 -2.73
C ASP A 193 6.70 6.34 -1.69
N TYR A 194 6.62 5.88 -0.44
CA TYR A 194 7.60 6.24 0.59
C TYR A 194 9.00 5.68 0.30
N TYR A 195 9.12 4.42 -0.14
CA TYR A 195 10.39 3.87 -0.57
C TYR A 195 10.95 4.61 -1.80
N LEU A 196 10.11 4.94 -2.80
CA LEU A 196 10.50 5.75 -3.95
C LEU A 196 11.02 7.14 -3.53
N LYS A 197 10.31 7.84 -2.63
CA LYS A 197 10.74 9.16 -2.12
C LYS A 197 12.10 9.09 -1.42
N ASN A 198 12.36 8.01 -0.67
CA ASN A 198 13.62 7.78 0.03
C ASN A 198 14.69 7.08 -0.83
N LYS A 199 14.53 7.02 -2.16
CA LYS A 199 15.46 6.39 -3.12
C LYS A 199 15.71 4.89 -2.90
N ARG A 200 14.86 4.21 -2.09
CA ARG A 200 14.88 2.76 -1.82
C ARG A 200 14.19 2.00 -2.95
N TYR A 201 14.71 2.12 -4.17
CA TYR A 201 14.03 1.67 -5.39
C TYR A 201 13.85 0.14 -5.48
N ILE A 202 14.70 -0.64 -4.79
CA ILE A 202 14.57 -2.11 -4.71
C ILE A 202 13.38 -2.47 -3.81
N ASP A 203 13.33 -1.93 -2.59
CA ASP A 203 12.20 -2.12 -1.66
C ASP A 203 10.87 -1.68 -2.29
N ALA A 204 10.89 -0.57 -3.06
CA ALA A 204 9.75 -0.11 -3.84
C ALA A 204 9.32 -1.14 -4.89
N TYR A 205 10.25 -1.66 -5.69
CA TYR A 205 9.97 -2.71 -6.67
C TYR A 205 9.38 -3.96 -5.99
N ASP A 206 9.97 -4.44 -4.90
CA ASP A 206 9.55 -5.64 -4.19
C ASP A 206 8.18 -5.48 -3.52
N ILE A 207 7.85 -4.32 -2.95
CA ILE A 207 6.53 -4.11 -2.31
C ILE A 207 5.41 -3.99 -3.35
N TYR A 208 5.61 -3.28 -4.47
CA TYR A 208 4.63 -3.24 -5.55
C TYR A 208 4.51 -4.59 -6.28
N LEU A 209 5.61 -5.33 -6.45
CA LEU A 209 5.57 -6.69 -7.01
C LEU A 209 4.84 -7.65 -6.07
N THR A 210 4.98 -7.49 -4.75
CA THR A 210 4.22 -8.27 -3.77
C THR A 210 2.73 -7.97 -3.87
N ALA A 211 2.31 -6.72 -4.07
CA ALA A 211 0.91 -6.37 -4.30
C ALA A 211 0.31 -7.09 -5.53
N LEU A 212 1.04 -7.11 -6.67
CA LEU A 212 0.60 -7.89 -7.85
C LEU A 212 0.52 -9.39 -7.57
N ASN A 213 1.48 -9.96 -6.84
CA ASN A 213 1.45 -11.38 -6.45
C ASN A 213 0.29 -11.72 -5.50
N MET A 214 -0.30 -10.74 -4.82
CA MET A 214 -1.54 -10.87 -4.04
C MET A 214 -2.81 -10.66 -4.86
N GLY A 215 -2.70 -10.38 -6.17
CA GLY A 215 -3.85 -10.13 -7.06
C GLY A 215 -4.32 -8.67 -7.11
N ILE A 216 -3.56 -7.72 -6.55
CA ILE A 216 -3.93 -6.29 -6.49
C ILE A 216 -3.60 -5.61 -7.83
N ASP A 217 -4.40 -5.90 -8.87
CA ASP A 217 -4.19 -5.42 -10.26
C ASP A 217 -4.67 -3.96 -10.43
N LEU A 218 -3.92 -2.99 -9.87
CA LEU A 218 -4.25 -1.55 -9.91
C LEU A 218 -3.24 -0.73 -10.72
N SER A 219 -3.73 0.32 -11.39
CA SER A 219 -2.91 1.20 -12.24
C SER A 219 -1.77 1.89 -11.48
N GLU A 220 -1.99 2.20 -10.22
CA GLU A 220 -1.08 2.83 -9.27
C GLU A 220 0.06 1.89 -8.86
N ILE A 221 -0.23 0.59 -8.72
CA ILE A 221 0.78 -0.45 -8.46
C ILE A 221 1.67 -0.64 -9.69
N TYR A 222 1.08 -0.65 -10.89
CA TYR A 222 1.83 -0.70 -12.14
C TYR A 222 2.69 0.54 -12.39
N PHE A 223 2.17 1.73 -12.06
CA PHE A 223 2.95 2.96 -12.10
C PHE A 223 4.08 2.94 -11.07
N GLY A 224 3.83 2.41 -9.88
CA GLY A 224 4.82 2.13 -8.84
C GLY A 224 5.99 1.26 -9.32
N LEU A 225 5.69 0.13 -9.95
CA LEU A 225 6.69 -0.73 -10.60
C LEU A 225 7.43 -0.01 -11.73
N GLY A 226 6.70 0.73 -12.57
CA GLY A 226 7.25 1.53 -13.66
C GLY A 226 8.29 2.54 -13.17
N LYS A 227 7.93 3.35 -12.16
CA LYS A 227 8.83 4.28 -11.45
C LYS A 227 10.04 3.56 -10.85
N SER A 228 9.82 2.47 -10.11
CA SER A 228 10.88 1.70 -9.45
C SER A 228 11.91 1.19 -10.47
N LEU A 229 11.45 0.59 -11.56
CA LEU A 229 12.30 0.06 -12.63
C LEU A 229 12.96 1.16 -13.47
N TYR A 230 12.36 2.35 -13.59
CA TYR A 230 12.98 3.51 -14.23
C TYR A 230 14.22 3.96 -13.44
N PHE A 231 14.09 4.12 -12.12
CA PHE A 231 15.22 4.51 -11.26
C PHE A 231 16.27 3.41 -11.10
N LEU A 232 15.89 2.14 -11.27
CA LEU A 232 16.82 1.01 -11.39
C LEU A 232 17.41 0.85 -12.82
N ASN A 233 17.29 1.86 -13.69
CA ASN A 233 17.77 1.89 -15.09
C ASN A 233 17.23 0.75 -16.00
N ASN A 234 16.21 0.01 -15.57
CA ASN A 234 15.62 -1.10 -16.32
C ASN A 234 14.50 -0.58 -17.24
N TYR A 235 14.88 0.29 -18.18
CA TYR A 235 13.95 1.00 -19.05
C TYR A 235 13.04 0.08 -19.88
N LYS A 236 13.53 -1.10 -20.30
CA LYS A 236 12.72 -2.09 -21.04
C LYS A 236 11.54 -2.62 -20.22
N ARG A 237 11.75 -2.99 -18.95
CA ARG A 237 10.65 -3.43 -18.07
C ARG A 237 9.82 -2.26 -17.55
N SER A 238 10.45 -1.11 -17.29
CA SER A 238 9.74 0.12 -16.91
C SER A 238 8.72 0.52 -17.98
N LYS A 239 9.11 0.61 -19.25
CA LYS A 239 8.24 0.93 -20.39
C LYS A 239 7.06 -0.04 -20.53
N TYR A 240 7.26 -1.33 -20.21
CA TYR A 240 6.19 -2.34 -20.18
C TYR A 240 5.16 -2.05 -19.08
N TYR A 241 5.59 -1.91 -17.82
CA TYR A 241 4.66 -1.68 -16.70
C TYR A 241 4.00 -0.30 -16.77
N LEU A 242 4.71 0.73 -17.22
CA LEU A 242 4.13 2.06 -17.50
C LEU A 242 3.04 1.96 -18.58
N LYS A 243 3.25 1.22 -19.68
CA LYS A 243 2.20 0.99 -20.68
C LYS A 243 1.00 0.20 -20.12
N LYS A 244 1.19 -0.76 -19.20
CA LYS A 244 0.04 -1.43 -18.53
C LYS A 244 -0.69 -0.46 -17.59
N ALA A 245 0.03 0.35 -16.82
CA ALA A 245 -0.56 1.40 -15.97
C ALA A 245 -1.42 2.39 -16.79
N LEU A 246 -0.91 2.85 -17.94
CA LEU A 246 -1.60 3.82 -18.79
C LEU A 246 -2.94 3.28 -19.33
N ARG A 247 -2.96 2.01 -19.74
CA ARG A 247 -4.17 1.32 -20.23
C ARG A 247 -5.23 1.11 -19.15
N MET A 248 -4.82 0.98 -17.89
CA MET A 248 -5.74 0.75 -16.76
C MET A 248 -6.17 2.04 -16.05
N SER A 249 -5.41 3.13 -16.20
CA SER A 249 -5.70 4.39 -15.53
C SER A 249 -6.96 5.05 -16.08
N LYS A 250 -7.93 5.30 -15.20
CA LYS A 250 -9.07 6.19 -15.47
C LYS A 250 -8.78 7.66 -15.13
N GLN A 251 -7.74 7.93 -14.34
CA GLN A 251 -7.43 9.28 -13.81
C GLN A 251 -6.50 10.06 -14.74
N ALA A 252 -6.90 11.24 -15.20
CA ALA A 252 -6.10 12.09 -16.10
C ALA A 252 -4.72 12.46 -15.52
N ILE A 253 -4.66 12.85 -14.24
CA ILE A 253 -3.41 13.19 -13.54
C ILE A 253 -2.42 12.01 -13.57
N LEU A 254 -2.92 10.78 -13.33
CA LEU A 254 -2.09 9.58 -13.36
C LEU A 254 -1.63 9.23 -14.78
N LYS A 255 -2.48 9.40 -15.81
CA LYS A 255 -2.08 9.23 -17.23
C LYS A 255 -0.92 10.15 -17.58
N HIS A 256 -1.06 11.46 -17.32
CA HIS A 256 -0.02 12.45 -17.59
C HIS A 256 1.30 12.14 -16.86
N GLN A 257 1.24 11.73 -15.59
CA GLN A 257 2.43 11.29 -14.84
C GLN A 257 3.11 10.07 -15.47
N ILE A 258 2.34 9.08 -15.96
CA ILE A 258 2.87 7.91 -16.66
C ILE A 258 3.52 8.30 -18.00
N GLU A 259 2.86 9.18 -18.77
CA GLU A 259 3.34 9.68 -20.06
C GLU A 259 4.65 10.46 -19.93
N MET A 260 4.78 11.31 -18.91
CA MET A 260 6.05 11.98 -18.57
C MET A 260 7.20 10.98 -18.35
N PHE A 261 6.95 9.84 -17.68
CA PHE A 261 7.98 8.81 -17.51
C PHE A 261 8.25 8.03 -18.80
N LEU A 262 7.25 7.83 -19.67
CA LEU A 262 7.43 7.21 -20.98
C LEU A 262 8.24 8.11 -21.95
N ASP A 263 8.04 9.42 -21.94
CA ASP A 263 8.83 10.40 -22.70
C ASP A 263 10.28 10.48 -22.19
N LYS A 264 10.48 10.51 -20.86
CA LYS A 264 11.83 10.43 -20.25
C LYS A 264 12.57 9.15 -20.64
N ILE A 265 11.87 8.05 -20.92
CA ILE A 265 12.45 6.84 -21.53
C ILE A 265 12.72 7.03 -23.02
N ARG A 266 11.80 7.64 -23.79
CA ARG A 266 11.96 7.91 -25.23
C ARG A 266 13.22 8.73 -25.51
N LYS A 267 13.40 9.87 -24.82
CA LYS A 267 14.56 10.76 -24.96
C LYS A 267 15.87 10.07 -24.57
N ARG A 268 15.88 9.24 -23.52
CA ARG A 268 17.05 8.41 -23.17
C ARG A 268 17.36 7.30 -24.19
N SER A 269 16.42 6.94 -25.05
CA SER A 269 16.66 6.01 -26.17
C SER A 269 16.99 6.69 -27.50
N SER A 270 16.63 7.97 -27.70
CA SER A 270 17.10 8.74 -28.86
C SER A 270 18.57 9.15 -28.66
N ILE A 271 18.91 9.70 -27.48
CA ILE A 271 20.30 10.06 -27.12
C ILE A 271 21.25 8.87 -27.28
N LYS A 272 20.86 7.65 -26.86
CA LYS A 272 21.69 6.44 -27.05
C LYS A 272 21.76 5.91 -28.48
N ASN A 273 20.95 6.43 -29.39
CA ASN A 273 21.04 6.18 -30.82
C ASN A 273 21.81 7.31 -31.52
N GLU A 274 21.67 8.56 -31.08
CA GLU A 274 22.47 9.73 -31.51
C GLU A 274 23.96 9.54 -31.12
N GLU A 275 24.24 9.09 -29.89
CA GLU A 275 25.55 8.59 -29.45
C GLU A 275 26.09 7.44 -30.34
N ARG A 276 25.22 6.70 -31.04
CA ARG A 276 25.62 5.59 -31.93
C ARG A 276 25.81 6.03 -33.38
N THR A 277 25.02 6.98 -33.88
CA THR A 277 25.23 7.56 -35.22
C THR A 277 26.48 8.44 -35.24
N ASN A 278 26.77 9.13 -34.13
CA ASN A 278 27.93 10.01 -34.01
C ASN A 278 29.23 9.28 -33.64
N ILE A 279 29.20 7.94 -33.52
CA ILE A 279 30.39 7.07 -33.32
C ILE A 279 30.63 6.19 -34.58
N VAL A 280 30.01 6.51 -35.72
CA VAL A 280 30.39 5.94 -37.03
C VAL A 280 31.63 6.68 -37.59
N ASN A 281 32.71 6.70 -36.79
CA ASN A 281 34.11 6.90 -37.19
C ASN A 281 35.04 6.95 -35.96
N GLU A 282 35.17 5.84 -35.22
CA GLU A 282 36.44 5.51 -34.53
C GLU A 282 36.48 4.04 -34.09
N ASN A 283 37.55 3.32 -34.42
CA ASN A 283 37.72 1.89 -34.12
C ASN A 283 38.28 1.69 -32.70
N PHE A 284 37.43 1.39 -31.72
CA PHE A 284 37.89 0.92 -30.40
C PHE A 284 37.47 -0.52 -30.07
N PHE A 285 38.49 -1.38 -29.96
CA PHE A 285 38.34 -2.82 -29.70
C PHE A 285 37.70 -3.12 -28.34
N ILE A 286 36.58 -3.85 -28.36
CA ILE A 286 35.95 -4.41 -27.16
C ILE A 286 36.83 -5.55 -26.60
N LYS A 287 37.75 -5.22 -25.69
CA LYS A 287 38.46 -6.26 -24.91
C LYS A 287 37.46 -7.03 -24.04
N LYS A 288 37.28 -8.32 -24.34
CA LYS A 288 36.50 -9.26 -23.52
C LYS A 288 37.09 -9.33 -22.10
N PRO A 289 36.26 -9.53 -21.05
CA PRO A 289 36.77 -9.76 -19.70
C PRO A 289 37.56 -11.08 -19.65
N VAL A 290 38.78 -11.03 -19.13
CA VAL A 290 39.64 -12.21 -18.96
C VAL A 290 39.25 -12.94 -17.67
N GLU A 291 39.08 -14.26 -17.74
CA GLU A 291 38.84 -15.09 -16.56
C GLU A 291 40.14 -15.32 -15.76
N PRO A 292 40.14 -15.17 -14.42
CA PRO A 292 41.34 -15.39 -13.62
C PRO A 292 41.62 -16.89 -13.44
N LYS A 293 42.71 -17.37 -14.03
CA LYS A 293 43.35 -18.64 -13.63
C LYS A 293 43.81 -18.57 -12.17
N VAL A 294 43.95 -19.73 -11.53
CA VAL A 294 44.40 -19.88 -10.13
C VAL A 294 45.75 -20.55 -10.11
N GLU A 295 46.74 -19.94 -9.44
CA GLU A 295 47.90 -20.65 -8.91
C GLU A 295 48.42 -19.96 -7.63
N LYS A 296 49.52 -20.42 -7.03
CA LYS A 296 49.91 -20.14 -5.63
C LYS A 296 51.29 -19.49 -5.48
N LYS A 297 51.54 -18.93 -4.27
CA LYS A 297 52.83 -18.55 -3.66
C LYS A 297 53.53 -17.30 -4.24
N ASP A 298 54.41 -16.57 -3.53
CA ASP A 298 54.57 -16.33 -2.07
C ASP A 298 55.32 -14.97 -1.85
N GLU A 299 55.14 -14.32 -0.68
CA GLU A 299 56.13 -13.53 0.13
C GLU A 299 56.80 -12.18 -0.32
N ILE A 300 56.39 -11.06 0.34
CA ILE A 300 57.11 -9.82 0.83
C ILE A 300 57.95 -8.93 -0.19
N VAL A 301 58.41 -7.65 -0.03
CA VAL A 301 58.95 -6.76 1.04
C VAL A 301 58.82 -5.22 0.71
N LYS A 302 58.27 -4.36 1.61
CA LYS A 302 58.47 -2.85 1.84
C LYS A 302 58.38 -1.88 0.61
N ASN A 303 58.32 -0.52 0.63
CA ASN A 303 58.14 0.66 1.54
C ASN A 303 57.70 1.88 0.64
N THR A 304 57.57 3.21 0.94
CA THR A 304 57.66 4.11 2.13
C THR A 304 56.81 5.41 1.96
N VAL A 305 56.09 5.81 3.04
CA VAL A 305 55.89 7.16 3.66
C VAL A 305 55.91 8.51 2.89
N SER A 306 54.89 9.35 3.18
CA SER A 306 54.90 10.84 3.07
C SER A 306 54.14 11.53 4.25
N LYS A 307 53.79 12.84 4.18
CA LYS A 307 53.63 13.74 5.37
C LYS A 307 52.43 14.75 5.38
N LYS A 308 51.39 14.54 6.22
CA LYS A 308 50.56 15.55 7.00
C LYS A 308 49.81 16.69 6.22
N PRO A 309 49.05 17.65 6.86
CA PRO A 309 48.53 17.78 8.25
C PRO A 309 46.98 18.00 8.40
N LEU A 310 46.58 18.44 9.61
CA LEU A 310 45.27 18.82 10.23
C LEU A 310 44.53 20.02 9.56
N GLN A 311 43.33 20.51 9.96
CA GLN A 311 42.07 20.07 10.63
C GLN A 311 41.07 21.26 10.58
N GLU A 312 39.74 21.06 10.67
CA GLU A 312 38.89 21.74 11.69
C GLU A 312 37.41 21.26 11.79
N VAL A 313 36.69 21.85 12.75
CA VAL A 313 35.49 21.45 13.52
C VAL A 313 34.18 21.14 12.74
N LYS A 314 33.35 20.25 13.33
CA LYS A 314 31.87 20.31 13.24
C LYS A 314 31.22 20.21 14.64
N PRO A 315 30.09 20.90 14.90
CA PRO A 315 29.37 20.80 16.17
C PRO A 315 28.62 19.47 16.35
N LYS A 316 28.24 19.18 17.59
CA LYS A 316 27.62 17.91 18.03
C LYS A 316 26.10 18.05 18.19
N TYR A 317 25.38 16.94 18.06
CA TYR A 317 24.25 16.64 18.96
C TYR A 317 24.45 15.24 19.55
N ARG A 318 24.07 15.06 20.82
CA ARG A 318 24.38 13.88 21.64
C ARG A 318 23.08 13.24 22.12
N SER A 319 23.00 11.91 22.05
CA SER A 319 21.90 11.14 22.64
C SER A 319 21.96 11.15 24.16
N TYR A 320 20.82 11.28 24.82
CA TYR A 320 20.69 11.02 26.26
C TYR A 320 20.88 9.53 26.54
N PHE A 321 21.88 9.20 27.35
CA PHE A 321 21.75 8.31 28.50
C PHE A 321 22.86 8.66 29.51
N THR A 322 22.59 8.44 30.79
CA THR A 322 23.37 8.98 31.92
C THR A 322 24.72 8.30 32.13
N GLU A 323 25.61 9.00 32.81
CA GLU A 323 26.94 8.51 33.20
C GLU A 323 26.84 7.64 34.46
N ASP A 324 27.77 6.69 34.63
CA ASP A 324 28.57 6.71 35.86
C ASP A 324 30.01 6.16 35.73
N LYS A 325 30.82 6.55 36.71
CA LYS A 325 32.27 6.44 36.95
C LYS A 325 33.11 5.38 36.21
N LYS A 326 34.11 5.93 35.50
CA LYS A 326 35.58 5.67 35.64
C LYS A 326 36.06 4.21 35.82
N LYS A 327 36.78 3.69 34.81
CA LYS A 327 38.05 2.96 35.03
C LYS A 327 39.03 3.15 33.85
N LYS A 328 40.29 3.48 34.15
CA LYS A 328 41.35 3.75 33.16
C LYS A 328 41.79 2.46 32.45
N LYS A 329 42.10 2.51 31.14
CA LYS A 329 43.24 1.80 30.52
C LYS A 329 43.59 2.32 29.12
N LYS A 330 44.84 2.09 28.71
CA LYS A 330 45.55 2.74 27.59
C LYS A 330 44.85 2.56 26.22
N ILE A 331 44.78 3.64 25.44
CA ILE A 331 44.53 3.54 23.99
C ILE A 331 45.80 3.01 23.32
N VAL A 332 45.75 1.78 22.79
CA VAL A 332 46.78 1.26 21.89
C VAL A 332 46.21 1.20 20.48
N ARG A 333 46.87 1.89 19.53
CA ARG A 333 46.46 1.89 18.12
C ARG A 333 46.76 0.54 17.47
N TYR A 334 45.74 -0.32 17.36
CA TYR A 334 45.80 -1.44 16.41
C TYR A 334 45.47 -0.93 15.00
N GLY A 335 46.46 -0.98 14.11
CA GLY A 335 46.27 -0.66 12.70
C GLY A 335 45.25 -1.61 12.06
N TYR A 336 44.27 -1.05 11.35
CA TYR A 336 43.29 -1.84 10.60
C TYR A 336 43.95 -2.55 9.41
N LYS A 337 44.50 -3.75 9.67
CA LYS A 337 44.72 -4.75 8.62
C LYS A 337 43.43 -4.85 7.80
N LYS A 338 43.51 -4.87 6.46
CA LYS A 338 42.39 -5.22 5.58
C LYS A 338 41.93 -6.66 5.88
N ARG A 339 41.09 -6.83 6.90
CA ARG A 339 40.34 -8.07 7.12
C ARG A 339 39.48 -8.25 5.88
N LYS A 340 39.85 -9.21 5.01
CA LYS A 340 38.95 -9.77 4.00
C LYS A 340 37.78 -10.40 4.74
N TYR A 341 36.76 -9.60 5.05
CA TYR A 341 35.50 -10.09 5.58
C TYR A 341 34.93 -11.06 4.54
N LYS A 342 35.14 -12.36 4.76
CA LYS A 342 34.33 -13.41 4.15
C LYS A 342 32.91 -13.18 4.66
N ILE A 343 32.15 -12.35 3.94
CA ILE A 343 30.70 -12.27 4.10
C ILE A 343 30.21 -13.72 4.05
N PRO A 344 29.59 -14.26 5.11
CA PRO A 344 29.16 -15.65 5.12
C PRO A 344 28.20 -15.82 3.95
N LYS A 345 28.60 -16.64 2.96
CA LYS A 345 27.79 -16.91 1.77
C LYS A 345 26.58 -17.75 2.19
N VAL A 346 25.54 -17.07 2.68
CA VAL A 346 24.23 -17.65 2.99
C VAL A 346 23.72 -18.34 1.72
N LYS A 347 23.71 -19.67 1.72
CA LYS A 347 23.40 -20.51 0.54
C LYS A 347 21.89 -20.65 0.39
N PHE A 348 21.21 -19.52 0.13
CA PHE A 348 19.78 -19.48 -0.13
C PHE A 348 19.38 -20.54 -1.16
N LYS A 349 18.43 -21.40 -0.79
CA LYS A 349 17.85 -22.41 -1.67
C LYS A 349 16.60 -21.82 -2.32
N TYR A 350 16.62 -21.68 -3.64
CA TYR A 350 15.46 -21.23 -4.39
C TYR A 350 14.52 -22.41 -4.67
N TYR A 351 13.21 -22.20 -4.69
CA TYR A 351 12.22 -23.25 -5.01
C TYR A 351 11.05 -22.65 -5.80
N LEU A 352 10.30 -23.51 -6.51
CA LEU A 352 9.08 -23.12 -7.22
C LEU A 352 7.86 -23.42 -6.37
N GLN A 353 7.18 -22.38 -5.88
CA GLN A 353 5.86 -22.50 -5.27
C GLN A 353 4.80 -22.58 -6.37
N VAL A 354 4.12 -23.73 -6.46
CA VAL A 354 3.13 -24.05 -7.50
C VAL A 354 1.68 -23.92 -7.02
N GLY A 355 1.46 -23.96 -5.69
CA GLY A 355 0.16 -23.73 -5.08
C GLY A 355 0.26 -23.42 -3.59
N LEU A 356 -0.79 -22.81 -3.04
CA LEU A 356 -0.98 -22.55 -1.62
C LEU A 356 -2.47 -22.73 -1.29
N PHE A 357 -2.77 -23.54 -0.28
CA PHE A 357 -4.13 -23.97 0.03
C PHE A 357 -4.42 -23.91 1.53
N SER A 358 -5.67 -23.64 1.90
CA SER A 358 -6.18 -23.73 3.28
C SER A 358 -6.57 -25.16 3.67
N ASN A 359 -6.93 -26.01 2.71
CA ASN A 359 -7.22 -27.43 2.89
C ASN A 359 -6.06 -28.29 2.35
N TYR A 360 -5.71 -29.35 3.08
CA TYR A 360 -4.71 -30.34 2.68
C TYR A 360 -5.12 -31.07 1.39
N GLU A 361 -6.40 -31.44 1.21
CA GLU A 361 -6.87 -32.20 0.06
C GLU A 361 -6.61 -31.48 -1.26
N ASN A 362 -6.80 -30.16 -1.29
CA ASN A 362 -6.55 -29.35 -2.50
C ASN A 362 -5.04 -29.20 -2.79
N ALA A 363 -4.19 -29.22 -1.75
CA ALA A 363 -2.75 -29.35 -1.92
C ALA A 363 -2.35 -30.75 -2.40
N PHE A 364 -3.03 -31.80 -1.92
CA PHE A 364 -2.80 -33.19 -2.30
C PHE A 364 -3.19 -33.45 -3.76
N LYS A 365 -4.35 -32.96 -4.22
CA LYS A 365 -4.79 -32.99 -5.63
C LYS A 365 -3.77 -32.33 -6.58
N LEU A 366 -3.12 -31.24 -6.16
CA LEU A 366 -2.04 -30.64 -6.97
C LEU A 366 -0.72 -31.45 -6.89
N TYR A 367 -0.40 -32.00 -5.72
CA TYR A 367 0.77 -32.85 -5.50
C TYR A 367 0.70 -34.15 -6.32
N THR A 368 -0.45 -34.83 -6.39
CA THR A 368 -0.64 -36.03 -7.20
C THR A 368 -0.55 -35.73 -8.70
N ARG A 369 -1.16 -34.63 -9.18
CA ARG A 369 -0.99 -34.13 -10.56
C ARG A 369 0.48 -33.90 -10.92
N LEU A 370 1.27 -33.32 -10.02
CA LEU A 370 2.73 -33.18 -10.20
C LEU A 370 3.46 -34.53 -10.24
N ARG A 371 3.08 -35.47 -9.37
CA ARG A 371 3.66 -36.82 -9.35
C ARG A 371 3.37 -37.61 -10.63
N ALA A 372 2.14 -37.56 -11.14
CA ALA A 372 1.74 -38.19 -12.40
C ALA A 372 2.56 -37.65 -13.59
N LEU A 373 2.85 -36.34 -13.59
CA LEU A 373 3.73 -35.70 -14.58
C LEU A 373 5.24 -35.97 -14.34
N GLY A 374 5.60 -36.88 -13.43
CA GLY A 374 6.98 -37.24 -13.09
C GLY A 374 7.76 -36.15 -12.35
N VAL A 375 7.10 -35.16 -11.76
CA VAL A 375 7.74 -34.03 -11.09
C VAL A 375 7.90 -34.28 -9.59
N LYS A 376 9.15 -34.29 -9.10
CA LYS A 376 9.46 -34.38 -7.66
C LYS A 376 9.03 -33.08 -6.95
N SER A 377 7.93 -33.17 -6.20
CA SER A 377 7.30 -32.10 -5.43
C SER A 377 7.25 -32.41 -3.93
N LYS A 378 6.93 -31.41 -3.10
CA LYS A 378 6.64 -31.56 -1.66
C LYS A 378 5.45 -30.70 -1.25
N ILE A 379 4.67 -31.16 -0.27
CA ILE A 379 3.72 -30.34 0.49
C ILE A 379 4.42 -29.88 1.77
N ILE A 380 4.32 -28.60 2.10
CA ILE A 380 4.81 -28.01 3.35
C ILE A 380 3.60 -27.46 4.12
N LYS A 381 3.27 -28.09 5.25
CA LYS A 381 2.29 -27.58 6.23
C LYS A 381 2.95 -26.46 7.04
N TYR A 382 2.24 -25.35 7.24
CA TYR A 382 2.63 -24.30 8.19
C TYR A 382 1.38 -23.72 8.90
N LYS A 383 1.60 -23.02 10.01
CA LYS A 383 0.53 -22.42 10.84
C LYS A 383 0.63 -20.89 10.76
N VAL A 384 -0.51 -20.21 10.62
CA VAL A 384 -0.64 -18.74 10.63
C VAL A 384 -1.85 -18.41 11.50
N GLY A 385 -1.61 -17.78 12.66
CA GLY A 385 -2.62 -17.74 13.73
C GLY A 385 -3.09 -19.15 14.08
N ASN A 386 -4.40 -19.36 14.21
CA ASN A 386 -4.98 -20.68 14.43
C ASN A 386 -5.30 -21.49 13.15
N LYS A 387 -4.91 -21.00 11.96
CA LYS A 387 -5.19 -21.69 10.69
C LYS A 387 -3.95 -22.40 10.13
N HIS A 388 -4.17 -23.56 9.52
CA HIS A 388 -3.13 -24.29 8.79
C HIS A 388 -3.19 -23.96 7.30
N TYR A 389 -2.01 -23.94 6.67
CA TYR A 389 -1.83 -23.70 5.25
C TYR A 389 -0.85 -24.71 4.66
N TYR A 390 -1.09 -25.09 3.41
CA TYR A 390 -0.37 -26.15 2.71
C TYR A 390 0.22 -25.59 1.41
N LYS A 391 1.55 -25.38 1.42
CA LYS A 391 2.33 -24.87 0.30
C LYS A 391 2.85 -26.05 -0.53
N VAL A 392 2.48 -26.14 -1.81
CA VAL A 392 3.05 -27.14 -2.73
C VAL A 392 4.26 -26.53 -3.43
N ILE A 393 5.41 -27.20 -3.33
CA ILE A 393 6.67 -26.76 -3.94
C ILE A 393 7.27 -27.80 -4.88
N VAL A 394 8.08 -27.34 -5.83
CA VAL A 394 8.85 -28.14 -6.79
C VAL A 394 10.32 -27.73 -6.74
N GLY A 395 11.19 -28.71 -6.50
CA GLY A 395 12.66 -28.58 -6.56
C GLY A 395 13.31 -27.67 -5.52
N TYR A 396 14.63 -27.77 -5.43
CA TYR A 396 15.49 -26.77 -4.80
C TYR A 396 16.67 -26.46 -5.71
N PHE A 397 16.94 -25.18 -5.95
CA PHE A 397 17.84 -24.68 -6.98
C PHE A 397 18.92 -23.80 -6.38
N LYS A 398 20.17 -23.93 -6.89
CA LYS A 398 21.33 -23.16 -6.44
C LYS A 398 21.28 -21.67 -6.84
N SER A 399 20.30 -21.24 -7.65
CA SER A 399 20.04 -19.84 -8.00
C SER A 399 18.62 -19.64 -8.55
N SER A 400 18.10 -18.41 -8.46
CA SER A 400 16.82 -18.01 -9.07
C SER A 400 16.78 -18.30 -10.58
N SER A 401 17.89 -18.06 -11.30
CA SER A 401 17.98 -18.35 -12.73
C SER A 401 17.80 -19.84 -13.06
N LYS A 402 18.30 -20.75 -12.21
CA LYS A 402 18.08 -22.20 -12.39
C LYS A 402 16.63 -22.62 -12.07
N ALA A 403 15.99 -21.98 -11.08
CA ALA A 403 14.57 -22.16 -10.83
C ALA A 403 13.69 -21.66 -12.01
N LYS A 404 14.06 -20.50 -12.60
CA LYS A 404 13.40 -19.95 -13.79
C LYS A 404 13.53 -20.88 -15.00
N LYS A 405 14.75 -21.31 -15.31
CA LYS A 405 15.04 -22.24 -16.42
C LYS A 405 14.21 -23.53 -16.29
N PHE A 406 14.23 -24.16 -15.11
CA PHE A 406 13.40 -25.34 -14.84
C PHE A 406 11.90 -25.08 -14.97
N LYS A 407 11.39 -23.92 -14.52
CA LYS A 407 9.97 -23.58 -14.69
C LYS A 407 9.59 -23.52 -16.17
N GLU A 408 10.39 -22.85 -16.98
CA GLU A 408 10.05 -22.54 -18.37
C GLU A 408 10.29 -23.72 -19.32
N GLU A 409 11.32 -24.54 -19.07
CA GLU A 409 11.71 -25.64 -19.97
C GLU A 409 11.23 -27.03 -19.52
N VAL A 410 10.95 -27.24 -18.23
CA VAL A 410 10.59 -28.58 -17.70
C VAL A 410 9.17 -28.61 -17.12
N LEU A 411 8.77 -27.56 -16.40
CA LEU A 411 7.51 -27.57 -15.65
C LEU A 411 6.32 -27.03 -16.47
N ALA A 412 6.50 -25.91 -17.17
CA ALA A 412 5.47 -25.27 -17.99
C ALA A 412 5.10 -26.00 -19.30
N PRO A 413 5.99 -26.78 -19.96
CA PRO A 413 5.61 -27.59 -21.11
C PRO A 413 4.79 -28.82 -20.74
N LYS A 414 5.02 -29.40 -19.55
CA LYS A 414 4.25 -30.54 -19.03
C LYS A 414 2.81 -30.18 -18.65
N ASP A 415 2.57 -28.93 -18.26
CA ASP A 415 1.22 -28.43 -17.94
C ASP A 415 1.21 -26.89 -17.98
N PRO A 416 0.38 -26.25 -18.83
CA PRO A 416 0.26 -24.80 -18.89
C PRO A 416 -0.07 -24.14 -17.55
N TYR A 417 -0.75 -24.84 -16.63
CA TYR A 417 -1.02 -24.37 -15.26
C TYR A 417 0.26 -23.89 -14.56
N PHE A 418 1.38 -24.61 -14.69
CA PHE A 418 2.60 -24.29 -13.94
C PHE A 418 3.36 -23.08 -14.45
N LYS A 419 2.95 -22.46 -15.57
CA LYS A 419 3.46 -21.13 -15.98
C LYS A 419 3.32 -20.11 -14.84
N ARG A 420 2.28 -20.24 -14.00
CA ARG A 420 2.01 -19.40 -12.83
C ARG A 420 2.89 -19.66 -11.59
N ALA A 421 3.80 -20.64 -11.63
CA ALA A 421 4.63 -20.95 -10.46
C ALA A 421 5.58 -19.80 -10.09
N ILE A 422 5.67 -19.53 -8.79
CA ILE A 422 6.39 -18.39 -8.20
C ILE A 422 7.75 -18.88 -7.69
N ILE A 423 8.83 -18.22 -8.11
CA ILE A 423 10.16 -18.48 -7.54
C ILE A 423 10.20 -17.83 -6.16
N LYS A 424 10.49 -18.64 -5.14
CA LYS A 424 10.74 -18.22 -3.76
C LYS A 424 12.14 -18.66 -3.34
N TYR A 425 12.58 -18.23 -2.17
CA TYR A 425 13.83 -18.65 -1.55
C TYR A 425 13.63 -18.89 -0.05
N GLU A 426 14.48 -19.74 0.52
CA GLU A 426 14.66 -19.92 1.97
C GLU A 426 16.15 -20.05 2.29
N LYS A 427 16.52 -19.86 3.56
CA LYS A 427 17.88 -19.50 4.00
C LYS A 427 18.85 -20.68 4.10
#